data_AF-A0A0C2G8K6-F1
#
_entry.id   AF-A0A0C2G8K6-F1
#
_cell.length_a   1.000
_cell.length_b   1.000
_cell.length_c   1.000
_cell.angle_alpha   90.00
_cell.angle_beta   90.00
_cell.angle_gamma   90.00
#
_symmetry.space_group_name_H-M   'P 1'
#
loop_
_entity.id
_entity.type
_entity.pdbx_description
1 polymer ?
#
loop_
_entity_poly.entity_id
_entity_poly.type
_entity_poly.pdbx_seq_one_letter_code
_entity_poly.pdbx_strand_id
1 'polypeptide(L)'
;MMIGLVVGFLVMGYFMETFGTRNTAVLVRCSLGIVGSISMMISFATGRFEFFVLGHFISGVVGAFKVVLLIYVSECSPDDKRGLTSMVVNSGGVIAVLLATPVCVPGLIGSDRNWFILPATCGVVAAAHDHNEDEARAALKFYYGNNYDI
;
A
#
# COMPACT_ATOMS: atom_id res chain seq x y z
N MET A 1 5.31 -1.56 14.49
CA MET A 1 5.23 -2.13 13.12
C MET A 1 5.21 -3.66 13.10
N MET A 2 6.14 -4.36 13.76
CA MET A 2 6.22 -5.85 13.69
C MET A 2 4.95 -6.58 14.13
N ILE A 3 4.28 -6.09 15.18
CA ILE A 3 3.02 -6.69 15.65
C ILE A 3 1.92 -6.59 14.58
N GLY A 4 1.79 -5.43 13.92
CA GLY A 4 0.82 -5.25 12.84
C GLY A 4 1.11 -6.13 11.63
N LEU A 5 2.38 -6.40 11.35
CA LEU A 5 2.80 -7.29 10.27
C LEU A 5 2.45 -8.76 10.56
N VAL A 6 2.67 -9.24 11.79
CA VAL A 6 2.26 -10.59 12.21
C VAL A 6 0.74 -10.76 12.13
N VAL A 7 -0.01 -9.78 12.64
CA VAL A 7 -1.48 -9.77 12.56
C VAL A 7 -1.94 -9.75 11.10
N GLY A 8 -1.29 -8.93 10.27
CA GLY A 8 -1.58 -8.83 8.84
C GLY A 8 -1.40 -10.15 8.11
N PHE A 9 -0.32 -10.91 8.38
CA PHE A 9 -0.12 -12.23 7.76
C PHE A 9 -1.18 -13.25 8.16
N LEU A 10 -1.63 -13.23 9.42
CA LEU A 10 -2.67 -14.13 9.90
C LEU A 10 -4.03 -13.82 9.25
N VAL A 11 -4.33 -12.52 9.06
CA VAL A 11 -5.58 -12.05 8.48
C VAL A 11 -5.59 -12.17 6.94
N MET A 12 -4.43 -12.10 6.27
CA MET A 12 -4.38 -12.08 4.80
C MET A 12 -5.00 -13.34 4.17
N GLY A 13 -4.77 -14.52 4.75
CA GLY A 13 -5.24 -15.79 4.19
C GLY A 13 -6.77 -15.84 4.14
N TYR A 14 -7.42 -15.48 5.26
CA TYR A 14 -8.88 -15.43 5.36
C TYR A 14 -9.50 -14.43 4.35
N PHE A 15 -8.85 -13.28 4.20
CA PHE A 15 -9.30 -12.26 3.26
C PHE A 15 -9.14 -12.68 1.80
N MET A 16 -8.04 -13.38 1.46
CA MET A 16 -7.81 -13.92 0.12
C MET A 16 -8.85 -14.98 -0.28
N GLU A 17 -9.27 -15.84 0.65
CA GLU A 17 -10.29 -16.87 0.40
C GLU A 17 -11.70 -16.29 0.26
N THR A 18 -12.02 -15.23 1.00
CA THR A 18 -13.39 -14.68 1.07
C THR A 18 -13.70 -13.67 -0.05
N PHE A 19 -12.75 -12.79 -0.37
CA PHE A 19 -12.95 -11.66 -1.30
C PHE A 19 -12.24 -11.85 -2.64
N GLY A 20 -11.55 -12.98 -2.83
CA GLY A 20 -10.70 -13.26 -3.99
C GLY A 20 -9.37 -12.50 -3.93
N THR A 21 -8.34 -13.04 -4.57
CA THR A 21 -6.97 -12.48 -4.51
C THR A 21 -6.90 -11.05 -5.07
N ARG A 22 -7.69 -10.72 -6.10
CA ARG A 22 -7.63 -9.41 -6.78
C ARG A 22 -8.20 -8.27 -5.95
N ASN A 23 -9.46 -8.37 -5.54
CA ASN A 23 -10.14 -7.26 -4.85
C ASN A 23 -9.52 -7.03 -3.47
N THR A 24 -9.04 -8.09 -2.84
CA THR A 24 -8.38 -8.07 -1.54
C THR A 24 -6.98 -7.45 -1.61
N ALA A 25 -6.16 -7.84 -2.58
CA ALA A 25 -4.78 -7.35 -2.66
C ALA A 25 -4.70 -5.83 -2.86
N VAL A 26 -5.67 -5.29 -3.61
CA VAL A 26 -5.64 -3.91 -4.08
C VAL A 26 -6.52 -3.01 -3.21
N LEU A 27 -7.82 -3.29 -3.10
CA LEU A 27 -8.78 -2.40 -2.45
C LEU A 27 -8.60 -2.36 -0.93
N VAL A 28 -8.38 -3.53 -0.30
CA VAL A 28 -8.13 -3.60 1.16
C VAL A 28 -6.79 -2.95 1.50
N ARG A 29 -5.78 -3.10 0.64
CA ARG A 29 -4.48 -2.46 0.86
C ARG A 29 -4.54 -0.94 0.74
N CYS A 30 -5.17 -0.41 -0.31
CA CYS A 30 -5.29 1.04 -0.53
C CYS A 30 -6.10 1.69 0.59
N SER A 31 -7.25 1.10 0.95
CA SER A 31 -8.08 1.60 2.06
C SER A 31 -7.34 1.59 3.41
N LEU A 32 -6.65 0.50 3.75
CA LEU A 32 -5.83 0.44 4.97
C LEU A 32 -4.66 1.45 4.94
N GLY A 33 -4.07 1.70 3.78
CA GLY A 33 -3.03 2.71 3.59
C GLY A 33 -3.52 4.13 3.85
N ILE A 34 -4.71 4.47 3.32
CA ILE A 34 -5.35 5.77 3.54
C ILE A 34 -5.70 5.96 5.02
N VAL A 35 -6.32 4.95 5.65
CA VAL A 35 -6.65 4.99 7.09
C VAL A 35 -5.38 5.15 7.94
N GLY A 36 -4.31 4.43 7.60
CA GLY A 36 -3.01 4.55 8.27
C GLY A 36 -2.43 5.96 8.16
N SER A 37 -2.44 6.56 6.97
CA SER A 37 -1.98 7.94 6.75
C SER A 37 -2.81 8.96 7.54
N ILE A 38 -4.14 8.88 7.47
CA ILE A 38 -5.06 9.77 8.19
C ILE A 38 -4.84 9.67 9.71
N SER A 39 -4.65 8.46 10.24
CA SER A 39 -4.41 8.27 11.67
C SER A 39 -3.10 8.91 12.15
N MET A 40 -2.03 8.85 11.34
CA MET A 40 -0.77 9.56 11.63
C MET A 40 -0.94 11.08 11.52
N MET A 41 -1.73 11.54 10.56
CA MET A 41 -2.05 12.97 10.40
C MET A 41 -2.83 13.52 11.60
N ILE A 42 -3.84 12.79 12.08
CA ILE A 42 -4.65 13.17 13.25
C ILE A 42 -3.81 13.20 14.53
N SER A 43 -2.77 12.36 14.64
CA SER A 43 -1.85 12.40 15.78
C SER A 43 -1.13 13.75 15.89
N PHE A 44 -0.70 14.35 14.77
CA PHE A 44 -0.09 15.68 14.77
C PHE A 44 -1.08 16.77 15.21
N ALA A 45 -2.33 16.70 14.76
CA ALA A 45 -3.36 17.68 15.13
C ALA A 45 -3.77 17.60 16.61
N THR A 46 -3.76 16.40 17.19
CA THR A 46 -4.27 16.16 18.56
C THR A 46 -3.15 16.11 19.61
N GLY A 47 -1.87 15.99 19.19
CA GLY A 47 -0.73 15.83 20.09
C GLY A 47 -0.76 14.55 20.94
N ARG A 48 -1.62 13.59 20.58
CA ARG A 48 -1.82 12.31 21.31
C ARG A 48 -0.97 11.21 20.66
N PHE A 49 -0.15 10.55 21.47
CA PHE A 49 0.75 9.48 21.01
C PHE A 49 -0.01 8.21 20.57
N GLU A 50 -1.22 7.98 21.08
CA GLU A 50 -2.01 6.76 20.79
C GLU A 50 -2.31 6.63 19.28
N PHE A 51 -2.69 7.73 18.63
CA PHE A 51 -2.94 7.77 17.19
C PHE A 51 -1.67 7.53 16.36
N PHE A 52 -0.51 7.96 16.85
CA PHE A 52 0.78 7.69 16.21
C PHE A 52 1.10 6.18 16.23
N VAL A 53 0.89 5.53 17.38
CA VAL A 53 1.10 4.09 17.53
C VAL A 53 0.12 3.29 16.67
N LEU A 54 -1.15 3.70 16.62
CA LEU A 54 -2.17 3.08 15.76
C LEU A 54 -1.81 3.19 14.28
N GLY A 55 -1.33 4.35 13.81
CA GLY A 55 -0.89 4.51 12.42
C GLY A 55 0.27 3.59 12.05
N HIS A 56 1.26 3.43 12.94
CA HIS A 56 2.36 2.48 12.74
C HIS A 56 1.92 1.01 12.83
N PHE A 57 0.86 0.72 13.57
CA PHE A 57 0.26 -0.61 13.61
C PHE A 57 -0.41 -0.92 12.27
N ILE A 58 -1.28 -0.03 11.78
CA ILE A 58 -1.99 -0.17 10.49
C ILE A 58 -1.00 -0.23 9.33
N SER A 59 0.03 0.62 9.32
CA SER A 59 1.11 0.57 8.32
C SER A 59 1.84 -0.79 8.31
N GLY A 60 2.00 -1.43 9.48
CA GLY A 60 2.51 -2.81 9.57
C GLY A 60 1.60 -3.84 8.91
N VAL A 61 0.28 -3.72 9.10
CA VAL A 61 -0.72 -4.58 8.44
C VAL A 61 -0.68 -4.42 6.92
N VAL A 62 -0.61 -3.17 6.43
CA VAL A 62 -0.46 -2.86 4.99
C VAL A 62 0.81 -3.50 4.41
N GLY A 63 1.89 -3.57 5.21
CA GLY A 63 3.13 -4.25 4.84
C GLY A 63 2.93 -5.74 4.53
N ALA A 64 2.08 -6.45 5.28
CA ALA A 64 1.76 -7.86 5.01
C ALA A 64 1.00 -8.03 3.68
N PHE A 65 0.05 -7.13 3.40
CA PHE A 65 -0.72 -7.15 2.14
C PHE A 65 0.14 -6.87 0.89
N LYS A 66 1.37 -6.34 1.05
CA LYS A 66 2.33 -6.24 -0.06
C LYS A 66 2.69 -7.61 -0.65
N VAL A 67 2.71 -8.66 0.16
CA VAL A 67 2.96 -10.04 -0.31
C VAL A 67 1.81 -10.53 -1.17
N VAL A 68 0.57 -10.24 -0.79
CA VAL A 68 -0.62 -10.60 -1.58
C VAL A 68 -0.58 -9.92 -2.96
N LEU A 69 -0.14 -8.66 -3.03
CA LEU A 69 0.03 -7.97 -4.31
C LEU A 69 1.09 -8.64 -5.21
N LEU A 70 2.17 -9.16 -4.65
CA LEU A 70 3.16 -9.93 -5.42
C LEU A 70 2.57 -11.24 -5.96
N ILE A 71 1.77 -11.94 -5.15
CA ILE A 71 1.06 -13.16 -5.58
C ILE A 71 0.11 -12.83 -6.73
N TYR A 72 -0.74 -11.82 -6.56
CA TYR A 72 -1.68 -11.39 -7.60
C TYR A 72 -0.98 -11.00 -8.91
N VAL A 73 0.10 -10.20 -8.84
CA VAL A 73 0.89 -9.81 -10.03
C VAL A 73 1.53 -11.04 -10.69
N SER A 74 1.95 -12.03 -9.90
CA SER A 74 2.48 -13.28 -10.44
C SER A 74 1.39 -14.14 -11.09
N GLU A 75 0.14 -14.12 -10.60
CA GLU A 75 -1.00 -14.81 -11.24
C GLU A 75 -1.36 -14.19 -12.59
N CYS A 76 -1.30 -12.86 -12.72
CA CYS A 76 -1.59 -12.17 -13.98
C CYS A 76 -0.45 -12.19 -15.01
N SER A 77 0.79 -12.48 -14.60
CA SER A 77 1.95 -12.44 -15.49
C SER A 77 2.08 -13.72 -16.32
N PRO A 78 2.44 -13.63 -17.62
CA PRO A 78 2.67 -14.81 -18.46
C PRO A 78 3.83 -15.65 -17.89
N ASP A 79 3.70 -16.98 -17.95
CA ASP A 79 4.62 -17.94 -17.30
C ASP A 79 6.10 -17.68 -17.57
N ASP A 80 6.43 -17.25 -18.80
CA ASP A 80 7.79 -16.98 -19.25
C ASP A 80 8.45 -15.75 -18.56
N LYS A 81 7.63 -14.82 -18.01
CA LYS A 81 8.11 -13.54 -17.43
C LYS A 81 7.69 -13.31 -15.98
N ARG A 82 7.06 -14.28 -15.31
CA ARG A 82 6.59 -14.16 -13.92
C ARG A 82 7.67 -13.68 -12.94
N GLY A 83 8.88 -14.22 -13.07
CA GLY A 83 10.01 -13.86 -12.22
C GLY A 83 10.43 -12.40 -12.37
N LEU A 84 10.41 -11.88 -13.60
CA LEU A 84 10.77 -10.49 -13.90
C LEU A 84 9.76 -9.52 -13.29
N THR A 85 8.45 -9.79 -13.40
CA THR A 85 7.43 -8.88 -12.85
C THR A 85 7.54 -8.77 -11.32
N SER A 86 7.75 -9.88 -10.62
CA SER A 86 7.94 -9.88 -9.16
C SER A 86 9.21 -9.11 -8.75
N MET A 87 10.31 -9.31 -9.49
CA MET A 87 11.56 -8.57 -9.27
C MET A 87 11.40 -7.07 -9.50
N VAL A 88 10.65 -6.63 -10.50
CA VAL A 88 10.39 -5.21 -10.77
C VAL A 88 9.59 -4.58 -9.63
N VAL A 89 8.54 -5.25 -9.13
CA VAL A 89 7.73 -4.73 -8.01
C VAL A 89 8.55 -4.64 -6.71
N ASN A 90 9.42 -5.63 -6.45
CA ASN A 90 10.29 -5.59 -5.29
C ASN A 90 11.34 -4.47 -5.41
N SER A 91 12.04 -4.42 -6.55
CA SER A 91 13.07 -3.41 -6.82
C SER A 91 12.52 -2.00 -6.80
N GLY A 92 11.35 -1.76 -7.38
CA GLY A 92 10.66 -0.47 -7.32
C GLY A 92 10.38 -0.01 -5.88
N GLY A 93 10.00 -0.95 -5.00
CA GLY A 93 9.82 -0.65 -3.58
C GLY A 93 11.12 -0.24 -2.87
N VAL A 94 12.24 -0.90 -3.19
CA VAL A 94 13.55 -0.56 -2.62
C VAL A 94 14.03 0.80 -3.14
N ILE A 95 13.84 1.09 -4.43
CA ILE A 95 14.17 2.39 -5.02
C ILE A 95 13.35 3.50 -4.37
N ALA A 96 12.05 3.29 -4.16
CA ALA A 96 11.19 4.26 -3.47
C ALA A 96 11.68 4.57 -2.05
N VAL A 97 12.07 3.55 -1.28
CA VAL A 97 12.66 3.73 0.06
C VAL A 97 14.00 4.46 -0.03
N LEU A 98 14.85 4.12 -1.00
CA LEU A 98 16.14 4.76 -1.20
C LEU A 98 15.99 6.25 -1.51
N LEU A 99 14.96 6.65 -2.27
CA LEU A 99 14.64 8.04 -2.56
C LEU A 99 13.96 8.76 -1.38
N ALA A 100 13.14 8.05 -0.60
CA ALA A 100 12.48 8.64 0.57
C ALA A 100 13.44 8.90 1.74
N THR A 101 14.45 8.05 1.93
CA THR A 101 15.41 8.14 3.04
C THR A 101 16.16 9.49 3.11
N PRO A 102 16.73 10.05 2.03
CA PRO A 102 17.39 11.36 2.09
C PRO A 102 16.41 12.52 2.30
N VAL A 103 15.15 12.36 1.90
CA VAL A 103 14.10 13.37 2.13
C VAL A 103 13.72 13.45 3.62
N CYS A 104 13.87 12.35 4.36
CA CYS A 104 13.63 12.27 5.80
C CYS A 104 14.73 12.92 6.68
N VAL A 105 15.78 13.51 6.09
CA VAL A 105 16.85 14.18 6.86
C VAL A 105 16.27 15.38 7.61
N PRO A 106 16.71 15.64 8.87
CA PRO A 106 16.20 16.75 9.69
C PRO A 106 16.38 18.14 9.07
N GLY A 107 17.27 18.28 8.09
CA GLY A 107 17.45 19.52 7.30
C GLY A 107 16.41 19.78 6.21
N LEU A 108 15.52 18.82 5.90
CA LEU A 108 14.50 18.94 4.85
C LEU A 108 13.09 18.75 5.42
N ILE A 109 12.63 17.50 5.55
CA ILE A 109 11.24 17.17 5.96
C ILE A 109 11.20 16.58 7.37
N GLY A 110 12.31 16.06 7.89
CA GLY A 110 12.40 15.44 9.22
C GLY A 110 12.43 16.42 10.42
N SER A 111 12.03 17.68 10.23
CA SER A 111 11.97 18.68 11.32
C SER A 111 10.66 18.56 12.11
N ASP A 112 10.65 18.97 13.40
CA ASP A 112 9.51 18.82 14.32
C ASP A 112 8.18 19.39 13.80
N ARG A 113 8.22 20.41 12.93
CA ARG A 113 7.01 21.01 12.33
C ARG A 113 6.58 20.35 11.02
N ASN A 114 7.47 19.64 10.33
CA ASN A 114 7.26 19.17 8.95
C ASN A 114 7.12 17.64 8.83
N TRP A 115 7.31 16.90 9.93
CA TRP A 115 7.21 15.43 9.95
C TRP A 115 5.90 14.89 9.34
N PHE A 116 4.79 15.63 9.50
CA PHE A 116 3.47 15.28 8.96
C PHE A 116 3.41 15.17 7.44
N ILE A 117 4.31 15.84 6.70
CA ILE A 117 4.33 15.83 5.24
C ILE A 117 4.66 14.42 4.70
N LEU A 118 5.40 13.61 5.46
CA LEU A 118 5.73 12.23 5.09
C LEU A 118 4.48 11.33 5.02
N PRO A 119 3.67 11.19 6.09
CA PRO A 119 2.42 10.43 6.00
C PRO A 119 1.42 11.07 5.03
N ALA A 120 1.38 12.40 4.89
CA ALA A 120 0.49 13.07 3.93
C ALA A 120 0.83 12.72 2.47
N THR A 121 2.10 12.77 2.09
CA THR A 121 2.55 12.38 0.73
C THR A 121 2.30 10.89 0.47
N CYS A 122 2.52 10.02 1.46
CA CYS A 122 2.14 8.61 1.36
C CYS A 122 0.62 8.42 1.14
N GLY A 123 -0.21 9.21 1.83
CA GLY A 123 -1.66 9.20 1.64
C GLY A 123 -2.08 9.66 0.24
N VAL A 124 -1.46 10.72 -0.27
CA VAL A 124 -1.71 11.23 -1.63
C VAL A 124 -1.31 10.21 -2.68
N VAL A 125 -0.16 9.55 -2.53
CA VAL A 125 0.26 8.48 -3.46
C VAL A 125 -0.70 7.29 -3.41
N ALA A 126 -1.19 6.91 -2.23
CA ALA A 126 -2.19 5.85 -2.10
C ALA A 126 -3.53 6.22 -2.76
N ALA A 127 -3.98 7.46 -2.60
CA ALA A 127 -5.21 7.96 -3.23
C ALA A 127 -5.05 8.12 -4.76
N ALA A 128 -3.88 8.54 -5.23
CA ALA A 128 -3.58 8.64 -6.65
C ALA A 128 -3.54 7.25 -7.31
N HIS A 129 -3.02 6.25 -6.60
CA HIS A 129 -3.04 4.86 -7.08
C HIS A 129 -4.47 4.34 -7.25
N ASP A 130 -5.34 4.60 -6.28
CA ASP A 130 -6.76 4.24 -6.33
C ASP A 130 -7.47 4.86 -7.56
N HIS A 131 -7.28 6.16 -7.79
CA HIS A 131 -7.87 6.87 -8.93
C HIS A 131 -7.36 6.37 -10.30
N ASN A 132 -6.04 6.17 -10.43
CA ASN A 132 -5.45 5.70 -11.69
C ASN A 132 -5.84 4.24 -11.98
N GLU A 133 -6.16 3.46 -10.94
CA GLU A 133 -6.67 2.10 -11.09
C GLU A 133 -8.14 2.05 -11.51
N ASP A 134 -8.98 2.98 -11.08
CA ASP A 134 -10.36 3.10 -11.59
C ASP A 134 -10.36 3.39 -13.10
N GLU A 135 -9.47 4.26 -13.56
CA GLU A 135 -9.27 4.54 -14.99
C GLU A 135 -8.72 3.32 -15.75
N ALA A 136 -7.75 2.61 -15.17
CA ALA A 136 -7.21 1.38 -15.77
C ALA A 136 -8.26 0.26 -15.83
N ARG A 137 -9.13 0.13 -14.80
CA ARG A 137 -10.26 -0.79 -14.80
C ARG A 137 -11.29 -0.43 -15.86
N ALA A 138 -11.58 0.85 -16.06
CA ALA A 138 -12.47 1.31 -17.12
C ALA A 138 -11.90 1.00 -18.52
N ALA A 139 -10.60 1.20 -18.72
CA ALA A 139 -9.90 0.89 -19.96
C ALA A 139 -9.86 -0.62 -20.26
N LEU A 140 -9.61 -1.46 -19.24
CA LEU A 140 -9.62 -2.92 -19.40
C LEU A 140 -11.02 -3.47 -19.69
N LYS A 141 -12.06 -2.94 -19.04
CA LYS A 141 -13.46 -3.27 -19.36
C LYS A 141 -13.83 -2.89 -20.80
N PHE A 142 -13.29 -1.79 -21.30
CA PHE A 142 -13.48 -1.35 -22.69
C PHE A 142 -12.78 -2.28 -23.71
N TYR A 143 -11.54 -2.73 -23.41
CA TYR A 143 -10.77 -3.57 -24.33
C TYR A 143 -11.17 -5.05 -24.35
N TYR A 144 -11.56 -5.62 -23.21
CA TYR A 144 -11.84 -7.07 -23.10
C TYR A 144 -13.33 -7.44 -23.06
N GLY A 145 -14.24 -6.44 -22.97
CA GLY A 145 -15.68 -6.67 -22.86
C GLY A 145 -16.10 -7.37 -21.56
N ASN A 146 -17.41 -7.44 -21.31
CA ASN A 146 -18.05 -7.86 -20.06
C ASN A 146 -17.82 -9.34 -19.63
N ASN A 147 -16.86 -10.06 -20.24
CA ASN A 147 -16.59 -11.48 -19.99
C ASN A 147 -15.38 -11.73 -19.07
N TYR A 148 -14.75 -10.69 -18.54
CA TYR A 148 -13.70 -10.82 -17.55
C TYR A 148 -14.12 -10.10 -16.28
N ASP A 149 -14.69 -10.87 -15.34
CA ASP A 149 -14.59 -10.57 -13.91
C ASP A 149 -13.14 -10.79 -13.53
N ILE A 150 -12.32 -9.81 -13.88
CA ILE A 150 -11.05 -9.60 -13.21
C ILE A 150 -11.45 -9.03 -11.86
#